data_AF-A0AAN0RBJ7-F1
#
_entry.id   AF-A0AAN0RBJ7-F1
#
_cell.length_a   1.000
_cell.length_b   1.000
_cell.length_c   1.000
_cell.angle_alpha   90.00
_cell.angle_beta   90.00
_cell.angle_gamma   90.00
#
_symmetry.space_group_name_H-M   'P 1'
#
loop_
_entity.id
_entity.type
_entity.pdbx_description
1 polymer ?
#
loop_
_entity_poly.entity_id
_entity_poly.type
_entity_poly.pdbx_seq_one_letter_code
_entity_poly.pdbx_strand_id
1 'polypeptide(L)'
;MPTSEKARDVFILGLRNQHAVENQAVELLQRQIGRLENYPELSQRMVEHVDESQRQAERIEQLLIRYDSTYSMIKDAAMSLMANMAALGHAFAGDEILKNSFANLAFENYEIASYHALITLSELCEDPQATSSLNQSLEEEQSMALFIERHIDPTTRLYIARLEQDQTAGR
;
A
#
# COMPACT_ATOMS: atom_id res chain seq x y z
N MET A 1 -4.81 -14.56 -30.14
CA MET A 1 -4.58 -15.98 -29.71
C MET A 1 -5.70 -16.29 -28.74
N PRO A 2 -6.19 -17.54 -28.57
CA PRO A 2 -7.11 -17.80 -27.46
C PRO A 2 -6.41 -17.35 -26.18
N THR A 3 -7.13 -16.59 -25.35
CA THR A 3 -6.65 -16.08 -24.05
C THR A 3 -5.93 -17.21 -23.33
N SER A 4 -4.67 -16.98 -22.94
CA SER A 4 -3.89 -18.04 -22.29
C SER A 4 -4.56 -18.38 -20.97
N GLU A 5 -5.12 -19.59 -20.84
CA GLU A 5 -5.74 -20.07 -19.59
C GLU A 5 -4.77 -19.90 -18.41
N LYS A 6 -3.47 -20.08 -18.65
CA LYS A 6 -2.41 -19.79 -17.67
C LYS A 6 -2.30 -18.31 -17.30
N ALA A 7 -2.44 -17.39 -18.26
CA ALA A 7 -2.41 -15.96 -17.96
C ALA A 7 -3.61 -15.57 -17.10
N ARG A 8 -4.78 -16.14 -17.38
CA ARG A 8 -6.00 -15.95 -16.58
C ARG A 8 -5.83 -16.48 -15.15
N ASP A 9 -5.30 -17.68 -14.97
CA ASP A 9 -5.07 -18.26 -13.64
C ASP A 9 -4.08 -17.42 -12.81
N VAL A 10 -2.97 -17.00 -13.44
CA VAL A 10 -1.98 -16.13 -12.80
C VAL A 10 -2.58 -14.76 -12.48
N PHE A 11 -3.44 -14.24 -13.36
CA PHE A 11 -4.13 -12.98 -13.13
C PHE A 11 -5.07 -13.05 -11.93
N ILE A 12 -5.89 -14.10 -11.81
CA ILE A 12 -6.78 -14.31 -10.65
C ILE A 12 -5.97 -14.43 -9.37
N LEU A 13 -4.89 -15.22 -9.37
CA LEU A 13 -4.01 -15.35 -8.21
C LEU A 13 -3.38 -13.99 -7.83
N GLY A 14 -2.92 -13.22 -8.82
CA GLY A 14 -2.37 -11.89 -8.62
C GLY A 14 -3.39 -10.93 -8.01
N LEU A 15 -4.62 -10.91 -8.53
CA LEU A 15 -5.70 -10.08 -8.00
C LEU A 15 -6.01 -10.44 -6.53
N ARG A 16 -6.08 -11.73 -6.19
CA ARG A 16 -6.30 -12.16 -4.79
C ARG A 16 -5.17 -11.69 -3.87
N ASN A 17 -3.92 -11.82 -4.34
CA ASN A 17 -2.77 -11.37 -3.57
C ASN A 17 -2.80 -9.85 -3.37
N GLN A 18 -3.02 -9.07 -4.43
CA GLN A 18 -3.08 -7.61 -4.32
C GLN A 18 -4.26 -7.15 -3.44
N HIS A 19 -5.43 -7.78 -3.56
CA HIS A 19 -6.55 -7.49 -2.67
C HIS A 19 -6.19 -7.64 -1.19
N ALA A 20 -5.42 -8.67 -0.84
CA ALA A 20 -4.96 -8.87 0.52
C ALA A 20 -3.88 -7.85 0.94
N VAL A 21 -3.05 -7.40 -0.01
CA VAL A 21 -2.06 -6.33 0.18
C VAL A 21 -2.78 -5.01 0.52
N GLU A 22 -3.78 -4.60 -0.27
CA GLU A 22 -4.58 -3.38 -0.03
C GLU A 22 -5.21 -3.35 1.36
N ASN A 23 -5.89 -4.45 1.74
CA ASN A 23 -6.56 -4.53 3.04
C ASN A 23 -5.56 -4.42 4.20
N GLN A 24 -4.36 -4.95 4.03
CA GLN A 24 -3.34 -4.85 5.06
C GLN A 24 -2.63 -3.49 5.05
N ALA A 25 -2.52 -2.81 3.90
CA ALA A 25 -2.14 -1.41 3.82
C ALA A 25 -3.05 -0.54 4.69
N VAL A 26 -4.37 -0.70 4.53
CA VAL A 26 -5.40 -0.01 5.33
C VAL A 26 -5.19 -0.24 6.83
N GLU A 27 -5.04 -1.50 7.28
CA GLU A 27 -4.81 -1.81 8.70
C GLU A 27 -3.50 -1.24 9.25
N LEU A 28 -2.44 -1.21 8.45
CA LEU A 28 -1.15 -0.65 8.83
C LEU A 28 -1.22 0.87 8.96
N LEU A 29 -1.76 1.55 7.95
CA LEU A 29 -1.88 3.01 7.90
C LEU A 29 -2.78 3.53 9.03
N GLN A 30 -3.93 2.90 9.29
CA GLN A 30 -4.82 3.27 10.39
C GLN A 30 -4.11 3.22 11.76
N ARG A 31 -3.21 2.25 11.97
CA ARG A 31 -2.41 2.17 13.21
C ARG A 31 -1.34 3.26 13.29
N GLN A 32 -0.80 3.71 12.16
CA GLN A 32 0.21 4.77 12.10
C GLN A 32 -0.40 6.16 12.29
N ILE A 33 -1.57 6.45 11.70
CA ILE A 33 -2.21 7.78 11.73
C ILE A 33 -2.34 8.32 13.15
N GLY A 34 -2.74 7.47 14.11
CA GLY A 34 -2.86 7.87 15.52
C GLY A 34 -1.56 8.32 16.20
N ARG A 35 -0.40 8.10 15.57
CA ARG A 35 0.94 8.50 16.06
C ARG A 35 1.49 9.72 15.32
N LEU A 36 0.75 10.28 14.37
CA LEU A 36 1.17 11.39 13.50
C LEU A 36 0.64 12.77 13.95
N GLU A 37 0.19 12.93 15.20
CA GLU A 37 -0.33 14.22 15.74
C GLU A 37 0.61 15.41 15.49
N ASN A 38 1.91 15.11 15.43
CA ASN A 38 3.01 16.04 15.31
C ASN A 38 3.49 16.26 13.86
N TYR A 39 2.85 15.59 12.90
CA TYR A 39 3.18 15.57 11.48
C TYR A 39 1.87 15.71 10.67
N PRO A 40 1.17 16.86 10.74
CA PRO A 40 -0.19 17.01 10.24
C PRO A 40 -0.32 16.77 8.72
N GLU A 41 0.67 17.20 7.93
CA GLU A 41 0.68 16.99 6.47
C GLU A 41 0.80 15.50 6.12
N LEU A 42 1.71 14.77 6.78
CA LEU A 42 1.80 13.31 6.65
C LEU A 42 0.50 12.64 7.11
N SER A 43 -0.04 13.04 8.26
CA SER A 43 -1.27 12.45 8.80
C SER A 43 -2.44 12.62 7.83
N GLN A 44 -2.61 13.80 7.24
CA GLN A 44 -3.67 14.05 6.28
C GLN A 44 -3.51 13.16 5.05
N ARG A 45 -2.32 13.12 4.44
CA ARG A 45 -2.10 12.31 3.24
C ARG A 45 -2.28 10.81 3.52
N MET A 46 -1.90 10.32 4.70
CA MET A 46 -2.12 8.92 5.09
C MET A 46 -3.61 8.60 5.24
N VAL A 47 -4.43 9.53 5.75
CA VAL A 47 -5.90 9.36 5.78
C VAL A 47 -6.48 9.30 4.36
N GLU A 48 -6.06 10.21 3.49
CA GLU A 48 -6.47 10.20 2.07
C GLU A 48 -6.08 8.88 1.39
N HIS A 49 -4.89 8.37 1.70
CA HIS A 49 -4.39 7.12 1.14
C HIS A 49 -5.15 5.89 1.66
N VAL A 50 -5.57 5.86 2.93
CA VAL A 50 -6.46 4.80 3.44
C VAL A 50 -7.74 4.72 2.62
N ASP A 51 -8.34 5.87 2.27
CA ASP A 51 -9.53 5.91 1.43
C ASP A 51 -9.23 5.47 -0.02
N GLU A 52 -8.03 5.76 -0.55
CA GLU A 52 -7.54 5.26 -1.85
C GLU A 52 -7.42 3.73 -1.83
N SER A 53 -6.66 3.16 -0.91
CA SER A 53 -6.44 1.69 -0.80
C SER A 53 -7.76 0.93 -0.57
N GLN A 54 -8.72 1.50 0.16
CA GLN A 54 -10.04 0.88 0.32
C GLN A 54 -10.80 0.81 -1.02
N ARG A 55 -10.76 1.88 -1.83
CA ARG A 55 -11.35 1.88 -3.18
C ARG A 55 -10.59 0.95 -4.13
N GLN A 56 -9.28 0.82 -3.96
CA GLN A 56 -8.47 -0.14 -4.73
C GLN A 56 -8.88 -1.57 -4.44
N ALA A 57 -9.03 -1.93 -3.17
CA ALA A 57 -9.55 -3.23 -2.76
C ALA A 57 -10.93 -3.50 -3.41
N GLU A 58 -11.85 -2.53 -3.38
CA GLU A 58 -13.16 -2.65 -4.05
C GLU A 58 -13.04 -2.83 -5.57
N ARG A 59 -12.14 -2.11 -6.25
CA ARG A 59 -11.88 -2.30 -7.69
C ARG A 59 -11.39 -3.72 -7.97
N ILE A 60 -10.46 -4.23 -7.16
CA ILE A 60 -9.94 -5.59 -7.31
C ILE A 60 -11.02 -6.64 -7.03
N GLU A 61 -11.85 -6.44 -6.01
CA GLU A 61 -12.98 -7.31 -5.69
C GLU A 61 -13.95 -7.42 -6.87
N GLN A 62 -14.29 -6.30 -7.51
CA GLN A 62 -15.14 -6.28 -8.70
C GLN A 62 -14.51 -7.06 -9.87
N LEU A 63 -13.19 -6.97 -10.05
CA LEU A 63 -12.47 -7.78 -11.05
C LEU A 63 -12.52 -9.27 -10.69
N LEU A 64 -12.28 -9.63 -9.43
CA LEU A 64 -12.34 -11.01 -8.95
C LEU A 64 -13.72 -11.64 -9.17
N ILE A 65 -14.81 -10.94 -8.84
CA ILE A 65 -16.19 -11.42 -9.08
C ILE A 65 -16.43 -11.72 -10.56
N ARG A 66 -15.85 -10.93 -11.48
CA ARG A 66 -16.00 -11.13 -12.93
C ARG A 66 -15.20 -12.34 -13.43
N TYR A 67 -14.01 -12.56 -12.89
CA TYR A 67 -13.11 -13.63 -13.31
C TYR A 67 -13.36 -14.96 -12.60
N ASP A 68 -13.92 -14.93 -11.40
CA ASP A 68 -14.11 -16.11 -10.59
C ASP A 68 -15.48 -16.05 -9.91
N SER A 69 -16.47 -16.68 -10.54
CA SER A 69 -17.83 -16.80 -10.00
C SER A 69 -17.91 -17.62 -8.71
N THR A 70 -16.81 -18.29 -8.33
CA THR A 70 -16.66 -18.98 -7.04
C THR A 70 -15.89 -18.16 -6.00
N TYR A 71 -15.67 -16.86 -6.23
CA TYR A 71 -15.17 -15.92 -5.23
C TYR A 71 -16.18 -15.80 -4.08
N SER A 72 -16.17 -16.82 -3.24
CA SER A 72 -16.68 -16.82 -1.88
C SER A 72 -15.69 -15.99 -1.08
N MET A 73 -16.19 -15.17 -0.15
CA MET A 73 -15.42 -14.42 0.86
C MET A 73 -14.62 -15.37 1.79
N ILE A 74 -13.77 -16.21 1.22
CA ILE A 74 -12.79 -16.99 1.95
C ILE A 74 -11.65 -16.01 2.19
N LYS A 75 -11.45 -15.71 3.47
CA LYS A 75 -10.32 -14.94 3.98
C LYS A 75 -9.02 -15.56 3.46
N ASP A 76 -8.55 -15.08 2.31
CA ASP A 76 -7.28 -15.49 1.77
C ASP A 76 -6.19 -14.81 2.58
N ALA A 77 -5.57 -15.63 3.42
CA ALA A 77 -4.50 -15.28 4.32
C ALA A 77 -3.24 -14.91 3.52
N ALA A 78 -3.04 -13.62 3.23
CA ALA A 78 -1.71 -13.07 2.94
C ALA A 78 -0.86 -12.97 4.24
N MET A 79 -0.83 -14.04 5.04
CA MET A 79 -0.22 -14.02 6.38
C MET A 79 1.32 -14.06 6.36
N SER A 80 1.96 -14.29 5.21
CA SER A 80 3.39 -14.63 5.18
C SER A 80 4.35 -13.54 4.69
N LEU A 81 3.95 -12.62 3.82
CA LEU A 81 4.91 -11.65 3.23
C LEU A 81 5.08 -10.39 4.10
N MET A 82 4.02 -9.89 4.74
CA MET A 82 4.07 -8.68 5.56
C MET A 82 4.35 -8.88 7.06
N ALA A 83 4.22 -10.10 7.57
CA ALA A 83 4.59 -10.39 8.96
C ALA A 83 6.06 -10.01 9.26
N ASN A 84 6.91 -9.96 8.23
CA ASN A 84 8.32 -9.53 8.33
C ASN A 84 8.52 -8.00 8.29
N MET A 85 7.59 -7.19 7.77
CA MET A 85 7.67 -5.72 7.90
C MET A 85 7.19 -5.23 9.26
N ALA A 86 6.20 -5.91 9.86
CA ALA A 86 5.78 -5.65 11.25
C ALA A 86 6.91 -5.89 12.27
N ALA A 87 7.88 -6.74 11.95
CA ALA A 87 9.07 -6.96 12.76
C ALA A 87 10.06 -5.77 12.77
N LEU A 88 9.98 -4.83 11.81
CA LEU A 88 10.76 -3.58 11.84
C LEU A 88 10.25 -2.59 12.89
N GLY A 89 9.03 -2.78 13.40
CA GLY A 89 8.41 -1.93 14.44
C GLY A 89 8.82 -2.25 15.88
N HIS A 90 9.68 -3.24 16.14
CA HIS A 90 9.90 -3.77 17.51
C HIS A 90 11.33 -3.68 18.09
N ALA A 91 12.11 -2.62 17.80
CA ALA A 91 13.15 -2.18 18.75
C ALA A 91 13.67 -0.75 18.47
N PHE A 92 13.67 0.07 19.53
CA PHE A 92 14.17 1.46 19.68
C PHE A 92 13.17 2.58 19.38
N ALA A 93 12.59 3.09 20.47
CA ALA A 93 11.55 4.11 20.55
C ALA A 93 11.99 5.55 20.18
N GLY A 94 13.10 5.71 19.46
CA GLY A 94 13.60 7.02 19.07
C GLY A 94 13.03 7.49 17.74
N ASP A 95 13.25 6.70 16.68
CA ASP A 95 13.18 7.10 15.27
C ASP A 95 12.02 6.48 14.49
N GLU A 96 10.94 6.12 15.19
CA GLU A 96 9.77 5.40 14.64
C GLU A 96 9.19 6.08 13.40
N ILE A 97 9.06 7.42 13.41
CA ILE A 97 8.53 8.18 12.28
C ILE A 97 9.36 7.97 11.00
N LEU A 98 10.68 7.92 11.11
CA LEU A 98 11.56 7.75 9.95
C LEU A 98 11.48 6.32 9.42
N LYS A 99 11.52 5.34 10.33
CA LYS A 99 11.37 3.92 9.98
C LYS A 99 10.03 3.65 9.30
N ASN A 100 8.95 4.26 9.78
CA ASN A 100 7.64 4.16 9.16
C ASN A 100 7.64 4.79 7.76
N SER A 101 8.25 5.96 7.55
CA SER A 101 8.38 6.54 6.20
C SER A 101 9.14 5.62 5.23
N PHE A 102 10.21 4.95 5.69
CA PHE A 102 10.96 4.01 4.85
C PHE A 102 10.15 2.75 4.54
N ALA A 103 9.48 2.21 5.56
CA ALA A 103 8.62 1.06 5.42
C ALA A 103 7.48 1.33 4.44
N ASN A 104 6.79 2.46 4.60
CA ASN A 104 5.70 2.85 3.70
C ASN A 104 6.24 3.04 2.28
N LEU A 105 7.34 3.77 2.06
CA LEU A 105 7.90 3.91 0.70
C LEU A 105 8.25 2.56 0.05
N ALA A 106 8.81 1.62 0.81
CA ALA A 106 9.08 0.26 0.31
C ALA A 106 7.78 -0.50 -0.02
N PHE A 107 6.73 -0.27 0.77
CA PHE A 107 5.41 -0.85 0.59
C PHE A 107 4.74 -0.34 -0.70
N GLU A 108 4.68 0.98 -0.90
CA GLU A 108 4.12 1.58 -2.13
C GLU A 108 4.84 1.04 -3.38
N ASN A 109 6.18 0.93 -3.33
CA ASN A 109 6.94 0.42 -4.46
C ASN A 109 6.67 -1.07 -4.76
N TYR A 110 6.31 -1.86 -3.75
CA TYR A 110 5.84 -3.22 -3.95
C TYR A 110 4.48 -3.24 -4.66
N GLU A 111 3.55 -2.38 -4.24
CA GLU A 111 2.23 -2.25 -4.86
C GLU A 111 2.33 -1.77 -6.31
N ILE A 112 3.15 -0.76 -6.59
CA ILE A 112 3.46 -0.30 -7.95
C ILE A 112 3.95 -1.46 -8.83
N ALA A 113 4.89 -2.26 -8.32
CA ALA A 113 5.42 -3.42 -9.07
C ALA A 113 4.34 -4.50 -9.31
N SER A 114 3.51 -4.74 -8.30
CA SER A 114 2.37 -5.67 -8.39
C SER A 114 1.34 -5.21 -9.43
N TYR A 115 0.96 -3.93 -9.42
CA TYR A 115 0.04 -3.34 -10.39
C TYR A 115 0.59 -3.40 -11.82
N HIS A 116 1.88 -3.15 -12.03
CA HIS A 116 2.49 -3.33 -13.35
C HIS A 116 2.35 -4.77 -13.87
N ALA A 117 2.55 -5.77 -13.00
CA ALA A 117 2.35 -7.17 -13.37
C ALA A 117 0.88 -7.46 -13.67
N LEU A 118 -0.05 -6.95 -12.87
CA LEU A 118 -1.49 -7.13 -13.08
C LEU A 118 -1.99 -6.48 -14.37
N ILE A 119 -1.49 -5.29 -14.72
CA ILE A 119 -1.81 -4.61 -15.98
C ILE A 119 -1.33 -5.44 -17.18
N THR A 120 -0.10 -5.97 -17.11
CA THR A 120 0.41 -6.85 -18.15
C THR A 120 -0.45 -8.11 -18.30
N LEU A 121 -0.88 -8.69 -17.17
CA LEU A 121 -1.74 -9.87 -17.16
C LEU A 121 -3.15 -9.58 -17.69
N SER A 122 -3.73 -8.41 -17.40
CA SER A 122 -5.03 -8.01 -17.94
C SER A 122 -4.98 -7.77 -19.45
N GLU A 123 -3.88 -7.22 -19.97
CA GLU A 123 -3.63 -7.10 -21.41
C GLU A 123 -3.51 -8.47 -22.09
N LEU A 124 -2.79 -9.42 -21.48
CA LEU A 124 -2.71 -10.81 -21.95
C LEU A 124 -4.06 -11.54 -21.86
N CYS A 125 -4.95 -11.08 -20.97
CA CYS A 125 -6.33 -11.54 -20.88
C CYS A 125 -7.28 -10.84 -21.88
N GLU A 126 -6.77 -9.88 -22.66
CA GLU A 126 -7.53 -9.05 -23.61
C GLU A 126 -8.69 -8.29 -22.91
N ASP A 127 -8.48 -7.84 -21.67
CA ASP A 127 -9.49 -7.18 -20.84
C ASP A 127 -9.18 -5.69 -20.61
N PRO A 128 -9.62 -4.81 -21.50
CA PRO A 128 -9.32 -3.38 -21.42
C PRO A 128 -9.98 -2.70 -20.21
N GLN A 129 -11.08 -3.26 -19.69
CA GLN A 129 -11.74 -2.71 -18.50
C GLN A 129 -10.90 -2.98 -17.25
N ALA A 130 -10.36 -4.20 -17.11
CA ALA A 130 -9.41 -4.51 -16.05
C ALA A 130 -8.16 -3.63 -16.14
N THR A 131 -7.59 -3.50 -17.35
CA THR A 131 -6.43 -2.63 -17.58
C THR A 131 -6.69 -1.19 -17.12
N SER A 132 -7.86 -0.62 -17.44
CA SER A 132 -8.20 0.75 -17.02
C SER A 132 -8.32 0.88 -15.50
N SER A 133 -8.99 -0.05 -14.82
CA SER A 133 -9.15 -0.02 -13.35
C SER A 133 -7.84 -0.19 -12.60
N LEU A 134 -6.94 -1.04 -13.12
CA LEU A 134 -5.63 -1.27 -12.53
C LEU A 134 -4.68 -0.08 -12.75
N ASN A 135 -4.73 0.58 -13.92
CA ASN A 135 -3.97 1.81 -14.15
C ASN A 135 -4.39 2.94 -13.21
N GLN A 136 -5.69 3.08 -12.93
CA GLN A 136 -6.15 4.06 -11.95
C GLN A 136 -5.53 3.83 -10.56
N SER A 137 -5.45 2.56 -10.13
CA SER A 137 -4.83 2.22 -8.84
C SER A 137 -3.32 2.47 -8.86
N LEU A 138 -2.65 2.08 -9.95
CA LEU A 138 -1.22 2.37 -10.14
C LEU A 138 -0.88 3.87 -10.03
N GLU A 139 -1.71 4.75 -10.60
CA GLU A 139 -1.51 6.20 -10.53
C GLU A 139 -1.62 6.73 -9.09
N GLU A 140 -2.57 6.18 -8.31
CA GLU A 140 -2.75 6.51 -6.88
C GLU A 140 -1.51 6.07 -6.07
N GLU A 141 -1.02 4.84 -6.27
CA GLU A 141 0.18 4.31 -5.60
C GLU A 141 1.46 5.09 -5.97
N GLN A 142 1.63 5.44 -7.25
CA GLN A 142 2.75 6.27 -7.69
C GLN A 142 2.71 7.66 -7.06
N SER A 143 1.51 8.25 -6.94
CA SER A 143 1.32 9.53 -6.25
C SER A 143 1.71 9.43 -4.77
N MET A 144 1.34 8.35 -4.10
CA MET A 144 1.68 8.12 -2.69
C MET A 144 3.18 7.89 -2.49
N ALA A 145 3.81 7.03 -3.28
CA ALA A 145 5.25 6.80 -3.25
C ALA A 145 6.04 8.11 -3.44
N LEU A 146 5.67 8.90 -4.44
CA LEU A 146 6.29 10.20 -4.72
C LEU A 146 6.09 11.20 -3.58
N PHE A 147 4.91 11.20 -2.97
CA PHE A 147 4.64 12.02 -1.79
C PHE A 147 5.59 11.64 -0.66
N ILE A 148 5.67 10.35 -0.30
CA ILE A 148 6.52 9.90 0.80
C ILE A 148 7.99 10.25 0.51
N GLU A 149 8.48 9.94 -0.69
CA GLU A 149 9.85 10.23 -1.11
C GLU A 149 10.20 11.72 -0.92
N ARG A 150 9.32 12.62 -1.38
CA ARG A 150 9.51 14.07 -1.22
C ARG A 150 9.44 14.54 0.23
N HIS A 151 8.74 13.80 1.09
CA HIS A 151 8.56 14.15 2.49
C HIS A 151 9.60 13.53 3.43
N ILE A 152 10.52 12.67 2.95
CA ILE A 152 11.59 12.12 3.79
C ILE A 152 12.47 13.23 4.38
N ASP A 153 12.97 14.16 3.56
CA ASP A 153 13.81 15.27 4.06
C ASP A 153 13.08 16.18 5.08
N PRO A 154 11.91 16.76 4.78
CA PRO A 154 11.23 17.64 5.74
C PRO A 154 10.81 16.90 7.01
N THR A 155 10.40 15.62 6.92
CA THR A 155 10.07 14.80 8.10
C THR A 155 11.30 14.56 8.97
N THR A 156 12.44 14.26 8.35
CA THR A 156 13.72 14.08 9.07
C THR A 156 14.14 15.36 9.78
N ARG A 157 14.07 16.51 9.11
CA ARG A 157 14.39 17.81 9.73
C ARG A 157 13.48 18.14 10.90
N LEU A 158 12.17 17.95 10.72
CA LEU A 158 11.19 18.19 11.78
C LEU A 158 11.41 17.26 12.97
N TYR A 159 11.69 15.98 12.72
CA TYR A 159 12.02 15.01 13.76
C TYR A 159 13.24 15.46 14.60
N ILE A 160 14.33 15.88 13.97
CA ILE A 160 15.51 16.39 14.71
C ILE A 160 15.17 17.66 15.50
N ALA A 161 14.48 18.63 14.89
CA ALA A 161 14.10 19.87 15.58
C ALA A 161 13.26 19.61 16.84
N ARG A 162 12.40 18.59 16.81
CA ARG A 162 11.59 18.19 17.97
C ARG A 162 12.42 17.54 19.07
N LEU A 163 13.37 16.67 18.72
CA LEU A 163 14.29 16.08 19.70
C LEU A 163 15.09 17.16 20.45
N GLU A 164 15.52 18.20 19.75
CA GLU A 164 16.23 19.34 20.36
C GLU A 164 15.32 20.13 21.31
N GLN A 165 14.06 20.36 20.93
CA GLN A 165 13.07 21.05 21.78
C GLN A 165 12.75 20.28 23.06
N ASP A 166 12.51 18.97 22.97
CA ASP A 166 12.23 18.12 24.14
C ASP A 166 13.42 18.08 25.11
N GLN A 167 14.66 18.08 24.60
CA GLN A 167 15.86 18.18 25.44
C GLN A 167 15.96 19.51 26.18
N THR A 168 15.49 20.61 25.57
CA THR A 168 15.46 21.93 26.23
C THR A 168 14.32 22.10 27.22
N ALA A 169 13.17 21.44 27.01
CA ALA A 169 12.02 21.49 27.91
C ALA A 169 12.18 20.61 29.16
N GLY A 170 13.04 19.58 29.09
CA GLY A 170 13.38 18.70 30.21
C GLY A 170 14.51 19.21 31.13
N ARG A 171 15.00 20.44 30.95
CA ARG A 171 16.00 21.11 31.79
C ARG A 171 15.36 22.23 32.60
#